data_AF-A0A9P5HI79-F1
#
_entry.id   AF-A0A9P5HI79-F1
#
_cell.length_a   1.000
_cell.length_b   1.000
_cell.length_c   1.000
_cell.angle_alpha   90.00
_cell.angle_beta   90.00
_cell.angle_gamma   90.00
#
_symmetry.space_group_name_H-M   'P 1'
#
loop_
_entity.id
_entity.type
_entity.pdbx_description
1 polymer ?
#
loop_
_entity_poly.entity_id
_entity_poly.type
_entity_poly.pdbx_seq_one_letter_code
_entity_poly.pdbx_strand_id
1 'polypeptide(L)'
;MGSLAEKKVAIVTGSSSGIGLDVARHLHARGYKVVLTARRDDLGQAEAKALDPTGATAIFVKCDVSSYASQKALFQATWDNWGRLDVLVANAGCVDRDSKHNLTRKNAPITDLPPEPNTTATDINYKGTIYGIALATHFMRHNTTPGGKIIITGSMIGVHPCPTFPEYCGSKAAVHQYARAVAPMLIQDNITINVVMPGAVDTSAMPDFATAFLPEHLTIKSVLISAYDLYLDDESAERTGELVEVAHDKHFFYEVPEYKGATQPGVLVPQQNSSSWVEKVIPTRENDSAGVGNGAYLEPEVLSVTGATGTQGGGVVNILKATPGWTVRAITRNIGSDAAKKLADEGIEVVQASFDDEESLFTAFKGVHAVYAVTNWWEHLFSGKSQDEAGILEEEQGMNIARAAARTPSLEHYIWSTTPSAKQDFNGEHLTPHMDYKANVDARIKSELPELATKTTYLYFGYYPQNMMFFPFIKPIQYVRLIPVNSSTNDPLKPGQPPNSGTYVQIMPSRPDTKVLNSGDMSVNPGIWVRQILAKGASTFGKYSNVALEKLTFQEMIDIWSEVTGKKGVYIPCTIDQYATEKEGHLGVKELDLDVNEVVGFRGVMEKLKGLS
;
A
#
# COMPACT_ATOMS: atom_id res chain seq x y z
N MET A 1 3.14 -34.74 44.26
CA MET A 1 4.17 -33.74 43.93
C MET A 1 3.65 -32.97 42.72
N GLY A 2 3.16 -31.75 42.91
CA GLY A 2 2.84 -30.87 41.78
C GLY A 2 4.14 -30.57 41.04
N SER A 3 4.13 -30.64 39.71
CA SER A 3 5.30 -30.25 38.92
C SER A 3 5.70 -28.83 39.32
N LEU A 4 6.94 -28.64 39.75
CA LEU A 4 7.54 -27.31 39.89
C LEU A 4 7.49 -26.70 38.49
N ALA A 5 6.55 -25.80 38.23
CA ALA A 5 6.51 -25.07 36.98
C ALA A 5 7.88 -24.38 36.79
N GLU A 6 8.53 -24.64 35.65
CA GLU A 6 9.82 -24.03 35.35
C GLU A 6 9.68 -22.49 35.33
N LYS A 7 10.57 -21.80 36.08
CA LYS A 7 10.57 -20.34 36.13
C LYS A 7 10.91 -19.75 34.76
N LYS A 8 10.11 -18.78 34.30
CA LYS A 8 10.35 -18.01 33.08
C LYS A 8 11.66 -17.21 33.20
N VAL A 9 12.36 -17.02 32.08
CA VAL A 9 13.66 -16.33 31.95
C VAL A 9 13.51 -15.04 31.16
N ALA A 10 14.11 -13.96 31.64
CA ALA A 10 14.10 -12.66 30.98
C ALA A 10 15.51 -12.08 30.78
N ILE A 11 15.77 -11.47 29.62
CA ILE A 11 16.93 -10.59 29.37
C ILE A 11 16.45 -9.15 29.36
N VAL A 12 17.13 -8.25 30.09
CA VAL A 12 16.82 -6.81 30.07
C VAL A 12 18.07 -6.03 29.67
N THR A 13 18.07 -5.41 28.49
CA THR A 13 19.24 -4.65 28.00
C THR A 13 19.32 -3.24 28.60
N GLY A 14 20.55 -2.77 28.86
CA GLY A 14 20.75 -1.47 29.51
C GLY A 14 20.32 -1.44 30.97
N SER A 15 20.32 -2.58 31.66
CA SER A 15 19.76 -2.76 33.01
C SER A 15 20.74 -2.47 34.16
N SER A 16 21.83 -1.75 33.91
CA SER A 16 22.72 -1.23 34.97
C SER A 16 22.21 0.04 35.65
N SER A 17 21.14 0.66 35.14
CA SER A 17 20.55 1.89 35.68
C SER A 17 19.18 2.20 35.07
N GLY A 18 18.46 3.17 35.64
CA GLY A 18 17.24 3.75 35.06
C GLY A 18 16.13 2.72 34.78
N ILE A 19 15.39 2.94 33.70
CA ILE A 19 14.23 2.12 33.30
C ILE A 19 14.59 0.63 33.22
N GLY A 20 15.70 0.29 32.57
CA GLY A 20 16.12 -1.11 32.43
C GLY A 20 16.37 -1.81 33.76
N LEU A 21 16.96 -1.11 34.73
CA LEU A 21 17.18 -1.68 36.07
C LEU A 21 15.85 -1.84 36.82
N ASP A 22 14.96 -0.85 36.74
CA ASP A 22 13.63 -0.92 37.36
C ASP A 22 12.81 -2.09 36.79
N VAL A 23 12.85 -2.31 35.48
CA VAL A 23 12.18 -3.44 34.82
C VAL A 23 12.82 -4.78 35.20
N ALA A 24 14.14 -4.86 35.29
CA ALA A 24 14.84 -6.08 35.74
C ALA A 24 14.46 -6.47 37.18
N ARG A 25 14.42 -5.48 38.08
CA ARG A 25 13.96 -5.68 39.47
C ARG A 25 12.51 -6.12 39.54
N HIS A 26 11.64 -5.51 38.73
CA HIS A 26 10.23 -5.86 38.66
C HIS A 26 10.02 -7.30 38.17
N LEU A 27 10.69 -7.72 37.09
CA LEU A 27 10.63 -9.09 36.58
C LEU A 27 11.12 -10.11 37.61
N HIS A 28 12.23 -9.82 38.30
CA HIS A 28 12.74 -10.70 39.36
C HIS A 28 11.74 -10.82 40.52
N ALA A 29 11.13 -9.71 40.95
CA ALA A 29 10.08 -9.70 41.97
C ALA A 29 8.83 -10.50 41.54
N ARG A 30 8.54 -10.55 40.23
CA ARG A 30 7.49 -11.39 39.62
C ARG A 30 7.89 -12.87 39.48
N GLY A 31 9.08 -13.26 39.95
CA GLY A 31 9.55 -14.65 39.98
C GLY A 31 10.29 -15.10 38.72
N TYR A 32 10.58 -14.20 37.78
CA TYR A 32 11.43 -14.51 36.63
C TYR A 32 12.88 -14.71 37.08
N LYS A 33 13.60 -15.56 36.35
CA LYS A 33 15.07 -15.51 36.34
C LYS A 33 15.50 -14.40 35.38
N VAL A 34 16.39 -13.51 35.82
CA VAL A 34 16.70 -12.28 35.06
C VAL A 34 18.19 -12.18 34.72
N VAL A 35 18.49 -11.95 33.45
CA VAL A 35 19.81 -11.56 32.99
C VAL A 35 19.87 -10.05 32.83
N LEU A 36 20.68 -9.42 33.67
CA LEU A 36 21.03 -8.03 33.57
C LEU A 36 22.19 -7.87 32.59
N THR A 37 22.16 -6.83 31.77
CA THR A 37 23.22 -6.60 30.80
C THR A 37 23.40 -5.12 30.45
N ALA A 38 24.67 -4.72 30.42
CA ALA A 38 25.12 -3.38 30.06
C ALA A 38 26.63 -3.40 29.78
N ARG A 39 27.20 -2.25 29.37
CA ARG A 39 28.65 -2.09 29.16
C ARG A 39 29.44 -1.94 30.47
N ARG A 40 28.81 -1.40 31.52
CA ARG A 40 29.43 -1.11 32.82
C ARG A 40 29.37 -2.35 33.70
N ASP A 41 30.49 -3.06 33.76
CA ASP A 41 30.57 -4.38 34.41
C ASP A 41 30.37 -4.29 35.92
N ASP A 42 31.15 -3.46 36.61
CA ASP A 42 31.10 -3.34 38.08
C ASP A 42 29.70 -3.01 38.62
N LEU A 43 29.03 -2.03 37.99
CA LEU A 43 27.67 -1.64 38.37
C LEU A 43 26.66 -2.76 38.11
N GLY A 44 26.77 -3.40 36.94
CA GLY A 44 25.87 -4.49 36.57
C GLY A 44 26.01 -5.72 37.48
N GLN A 45 27.24 -6.09 37.80
CA GLN A 45 27.55 -7.18 38.74
C GLN A 45 27.02 -6.90 40.14
N ALA A 46 27.15 -5.65 40.61
CA ALA A 46 26.62 -5.24 41.90
C ALA A 46 25.08 -5.36 41.96
N GLU A 47 24.39 -4.91 40.90
CA GLU A 47 22.92 -4.98 40.83
C GLU A 47 22.40 -6.43 40.73
N ALA A 48 23.05 -7.29 39.94
CA ALA A 48 22.68 -8.71 39.87
C ALA A 48 22.88 -9.42 41.21
N LYS A 49 23.99 -9.16 41.92
CA LYS A 49 24.22 -9.68 43.27
C LYS A 49 23.23 -9.14 44.29
N ALA A 50 22.78 -7.89 44.15
CA ALA A 50 21.76 -7.32 45.02
C ALA A 50 20.40 -8.00 44.83
N LEU A 51 20.07 -8.42 43.61
CA LEU A 51 18.87 -9.22 43.32
C LEU A 51 18.97 -10.65 43.82
N ASP A 52 20.11 -11.31 43.57
CA ASP A 52 20.37 -12.66 44.03
C ASP A 52 21.88 -12.91 44.20
N PRO A 53 22.40 -12.90 45.44
CA PRO A 53 23.82 -13.14 45.70
C PRO A 53 24.30 -14.52 45.26
N THR A 54 23.40 -15.49 45.09
CA THR A 54 23.73 -16.87 44.69
C THR A 54 23.91 -17.03 43.19
N GLY A 55 23.41 -16.07 42.39
CA GLY A 55 23.40 -16.18 40.93
C GLY A 55 22.35 -17.16 40.37
N ALA A 56 21.51 -17.77 41.20
CA ALA A 56 20.57 -18.79 40.76
C ALA A 56 19.39 -18.23 39.95
N THR A 57 19.00 -16.98 40.22
CA THR A 57 17.83 -16.31 39.65
C THR A 57 18.13 -14.93 39.08
N ALA A 58 19.31 -14.36 39.34
CA ALA A 58 19.77 -13.13 38.69
C ALA A 58 21.26 -13.23 38.36
N ILE A 59 21.63 -12.92 37.12
CA ILE A 59 23.04 -12.87 36.70
C ILE A 59 23.30 -11.60 35.90
N PHE A 60 24.55 -11.16 35.85
CA PHE A 60 24.98 -10.08 34.96
C PHE A 60 25.89 -10.63 33.86
N VAL A 61 25.61 -10.22 32.63
CA VAL A 61 26.48 -10.49 31.48
C VAL A 61 26.82 -9.18 30.80
N LYS A 62 28.10 -8.82 30.75
CA LYS A 62 28.57 -7.60 30.08
C LYS A 62 28.25 -7.68 28.58
N CYS A 63 27.58 -6.65 28.05
CA CYS A 63 27.26 -6.59 26.62
C CYS A 63 27.28 -5.15 26.08
N ASP A 64 27.88 -4.99 24.91
CA ASP A 64 27.63 -3.83 24.04
C ASP A 64 26.60 -4.20 22.98
N VAL A 65 25.39 -3.65 23.09
CA VAL A 65 24.29 -3.96 22.18
C VAL A 65 24.56 -3.51 20.74
N SER A 66 25.48 -2.57 20.49
CA SER A 66 25.88 -2.22 19.11
C SER A 66 26.72 -3.32 18.44
N SER A 67 27.24 -4.28 19.20
CA SER A 67 28.03 -5.40 18.72
C SER A 67 27.21 -6.69 18.65
N TYR A 68 26.97 -7.18 17.44
CA TYR A 68 26.28 -8.45 17.23
C TYR A 68 26.99 -9.63 17.90
N ALA A 69 28.34 -9.64 17.89
CA ALA A 69 29.12 -10.67 18.57
C ALA A 69 28.92 -10.64 20.09
N SER A 70 28.85 -9.45 20.69
CA SER A 70 28.59 -9.30 22.12
C SER A 70 27.19 -9.79 22.49
N GLN A 71 26.18 -9.48 21.66
CA GLN A 71 24.83 -9.98 21.89
C GLN A 71 24.74 -11.50 21.75
N LYS A 72 25.38 -12.10 20.74
CA LYS A 72 25.46 -13.58 20.64
C LYS A 72 25.99 -14.22 21.92
N ALA A 73 27.06 -13.69 22.49
CA ALA A 73 27.64 -14.19 23.74
C ALA A 73 26.67 -14.03 24.92
N LEU A 74 25.94 -12.90 25.00
CA LEU A 74 24.90 -12.67 26.00
C LEU A 74 23.80 -13.73 25.94
N PHE A 75 23.19 -13.93 24.77
CA PHE A 75 22.09 -14.88 24.61
C PHE A 75 22.55 -16.32 24.82
N GLN A 76 23.75 -16.68 24.36
CA GLN A 76 24.33 -18.00 24.62
C GLN A 76 24.53 -18.22 26.12
N ALA A 77 25.10 -17.25 26.85
CA ALA A 77 25.28 -17.36 28.30
C ALA A 77 23.93 -17.51 29.03
N THR A 78 22.87 -16.80 28.60
CA THR A 78 21.52 -17.00 29.12
C THR A 78 21.03 -18.43 28.92
N TRP A 79 21.20 -18.96 27.71
CA TRP A 79 20.79 -20.32 27.37
C TRP A 79 21.61 -21.38 28.11
N ASP A 80 22.92 -21.21 28.24
CA ASP A 80 23.78 -22.16 28.97
C ASP A 80 23.42 -22.23 30.46
N ASN A 81 22.95 -21.13 31.05
CA ASN A 81 22.57 -21.10 32.46
C ASN A 81 21.22 -21.79 32.70
N TRP A 82 20.21 -21.53 31.86
CA TRP A 82 18.83 -21.90 32.18
C TRP A 82 18.07 -22.63 31.05
N GLY A 83 18.68 -22.82 29.88
CA GLY A 83 18.13 -23.56 28.74
C GLY A 83 16.84 -22.96 28.17
N ARG A 84 16.59 -21.67 28.44
CA ARG A 84 15.29 -21.03 28.18
C ARG A 84 15.43 -19.53 28.01
N LEU A 85 14.56 -18.94 27.18
CA LEU A 85 14.33 -17.49 27.11
C LEU A 85 12.85 -17.19 26.85
N ASP A 86 12.15 -16.55 27.78
CA ASP A 86 10.72 -16.23 27.64
C ASP A 86 10.48 -14.75 27.37
N VAL A 87 11.35 -13.85 27.82
CA VAL A 87 11.18 -12.39 27.67
C VAL A 87 12.48 -11.71 27.24
N LEU A 88 12.42 -10.89 26.20
CA LEU A 88 13.43 -9.87 25.91
C LEU A 88 12.83 -8.49 26.16
N VAL A 89 13.44 -7.73 27.06
CA VAL A 89 13.22 -6.29 27.16
C VAL A 89 14.37 -5.55 26.48
N ALA A 90 14.15 -5.12 25.24
CA ALA A 90 15.10 -4.35 24.45
C ALA A 90 15.04 -2.87 24.86
N ASN A 91 15.69 -2.55 25.98
CA ASN A 91 15.63 -1.23 26.61
C ASN A 91 16.86 -0.33 26.34
N ALA A 92 18.03 -0.90 26.07
CA ALA A 92 19.26 -0.14 25.91
C ALA A 92 19.13 1.00 24.88
N GLY A 93 19.58 2.20 25.26
CA GLY A 93 19.59 3.34 24.33
C GLY A 93 20.42 4.53 24.79
N CYS A 94 20.65 5.47 23.86
CA CYS A 94 21.25 6.78 24.12
C CYS A 94 20.74 7.85 23.16
N VAL A 95 20.90 9.12 23.55
CA VAL A 95 20.62 10.31 22.71
C VAL A 95 21.83 10.69 21.85
N ASP A 96 21.66 11.66 20.94
CA ASP A 96 22.72 12.26 20.12
C ASP A 96 23.89 12.76 21.00
N ARG A 97 25.13 12.61 20.48
CA ARG A 97 26.37 13.02 21.17
C ARG A 97 27.02 14.27 20.59
N ASP A 98 26.51 14.73 19.47
CA ASP A 98 26.99 15.85 18.67
C ASP A 98 25.82 16.55 17.96
N SER A 99 26.07 17.76 17.46
CA SER A 99 25.05 18.51 16.73
C SER A 99 24.97 18.03 15.28
N LYS A 100 23.79 17.54 14.87
CA LYS A 100 23.51 17.18 13.47
C LYS A 100 23.25 18.38 12.55
N HIS A 101 23.28 19.60 13.10
CA HIS A 101 23.02 20.85 12.37
C HIS A 101 24.29 21.64 12.04
N ASN A 102 25.48 21.09 12.34
CA ASN A 102 26.78 21.75 12.13
C ASN A 102 26.87 23.17 12.74
N LEU A 103 26.24 23.38 13.92
CA LEU A 103 26.08 24.72 14.51
C LEU A 103 27.41 25.41 14.83
N THR A 104 28.45 24.64 15.16
CA THR A 104 29.76 25.16 15.58
C THR A 104 30.64 25.64 14.42
N ARG A 105 30.30 25.30 13.16
CA ARG A 105 31.10 25.64 11.98
C ARG A 105 30.33 26.48 10.96
N LYS A 106 29.26 27.16 11.38
CA LYS A 106 28.40 27.97 10.50
C LYS A 106 29.18 29.03 9.70
N ASN A 107 30.26 29.57 10.28
CA ASN A 107 31.10 30.60 9.66
C ASN A 107 32.49 30.07 9.26
N ALA A 108 32.71 28.75 9.26
CA ALA A 108 33.98 28.17 8.86
C ALA A 108 34.19 28.31 7.33
N PRO A 109 35.44 28.43 6.84
CA PRO A 109 35.71 28.43 5.41
C PRO A 109 35.22 27.14 4.73
N ILE A 110 34.87 27.19 3.44
CA ILE A 110 34.37 26.02 2.69
C ILE A 110 35.36 24.84 2.66
N THR A 111 36.66 25.12 2.80
CA THR A 111 37.72 24.12 2.88
C THR A 111 37.77 23.39 4.22
N ASP A 112 37.07 23.89 5.23
CA ASP A 112 37.04 23.34 6.59
C ASP A 112 35.79 22.46 6.80
N LEU A 113 35.77 21.33 6.10
CA LEU A 113 34.62 20.41 6.04
C LEU A 113 34.26 19.84 7.42
N PRO A 114 32.96 19.67 7.76
CA PRO A 114 32.51 19.09 9.02
C PRO A 114 33.08 17.67 9.24
N PRO A 115 33.37 17.27 10.50
CA PRO A 115 33.74 15.89 10.78
C PRO A 115 32.57 14.94 10.49
N GLU A 116 32.87 13.64 10.39
CA GLU A 116 31.84 12.60 10.28
C GLU A 116 30.86 12.70 11.47
N PRO A 117 29.54 12.77 11.22
CA PRO A 117 28.54 12.80 12.29
C PRO A 117 28.59 11.54 13.14
N ASN A 118 28.42 11.68 14.44
CA ASN A 118 28.32 10.52 15.33
C ASN A 118 26.95 9.82 15.13
N THR A 119 26.95 8.53 14.77
CA THR A 119 25.73 7.72 14.55
C THR A 119 25.46 6.69 15.66
N THR A 120 26.03 6.90 16.86
CA THR A 120 25.96 5.94 17.96
C THR A 120 24.52 5.66 18.41
N ALA A 121 23.63 6.67 18.35
CA ALA A 121 22.24 6.47 18.77
C ALA A 121 21.53 5.50 17.81
N THR A 122 21.81 5.59 16.50
CA THR A 122 21.31 4.64 15.50
C THR A 122 21.87 3.23 15.72
N ASP A 123 23.17 3.11 15.99
CA ASP A 123 23.83 1.82 16.23
C ASP A 123 23.29 1.11 17.47
N ILE A 124 23.03 1.85 18.56
CA ILE A 124 22.54 1.29 19.82
C ILE A 124 21.02 1.10 19.77
N ASN A 125 20.27 2.16 19.47
CA ASN A 125 18.81 2.16 19.62
C ASN A 125 18.12 1.33 18.53
N TYR A 126 18.64 1.32 17.30
CA TYR A 126 18.00 0.64 16.18
C TYR A 126 18.71 -0.66 15.81
N LYS A 127 19.98 -0.61 15.38
CA LYS A 127 20.72 -1.83 14.99
C LYS A 127 20.84 -2.82 16.14
N GLY A 128 21.19 -2.33 17.33
CA GLY A 128 21.25 -3.16 18.55
C GLY A 128 19.91 -3.82 18.89
N THR A 129 18.79 -3.12 18.69
CA THR A 129 17.45 -3.70 18.88
C THR A 129 17.17 -4.79 17.86
N ILE A 130 17.48 -4.58 16.57
CA ILE A 130 17.32 -5.60 15.52
C ILE A 130 18.12 -6.87 15.85
N TYR A 131 19.38 -6.71 16.28
CA TYR A 131 20.24 -7.82 16.69
C TYR A 131 19.64 -8.62 17.83
N GLY A 132 19.14 -7.93 18.86
CA GLY A 132 18.51 -8.56 20.02
C GLY A 132 17.23 -9.30 19.65
N ILE A 133 16.39 -8.71 18.79
CA ILE A 133 15.16 -9.34 18.30
C ILE A 133 15.48 -10.62 17.54
N ALA A 134 16.41 -10.57 16.58
CA ALA A 134 16.78 -11.75 15.79
C ALA A 134 17.29 -12.91 16.67
N LEU A 135 18.10 -12.60 17.70
CA LEU A 135 18.58 -13.60 18.66
C LEU A 135 17.47 -14.10 19.57
N ALA A 136 16.63 -13.21 20.11
CA ALA A 136 15.49 -13.60 20.94
C ALA A 136 14.55 -14.54 20.19
N THR A 137 14.19 -14.21 18.95
CA THR A 137 13.38 -15.08 18.10
C THR A 137 13.99 -16.46 17.93
N HIS A 138 15.30 -16.55 17.72
CA HIS A 138 15.99 -17.84 17.63
C HIS A 138 15.85 -18.66 18.91
N PHE A 139 16.22 -18.10 20.07
CA PHE A 139 16.20 -18.84 21.33
C PHE A 139 14.77 -19.14 21.82
N MET A 140 13.81 -18.23 21.63
CA MET A 140 12.39 -18.43 22.00
C MET A 140 11.73 -19.57 21.20
N ARG A 141 12.11 -19.75 19.92
CA ARG A 141 11.66 -20.89 19.11
C ARG A 141 12.15 -22.24 19.63
N HIS A 142 13.24 -22.24 20.42
CA HIS A 142 13.87 -23.44 20.96
C HIS A 142 13.43 -23.77 22.40
N ASN A 143 12.58 -22.95 23.03
CA ASN A 143 11.96 -23.31 24.30
C ASN A 143 11.18 -24.63 24.18
N THR A 144 11.04 -25.38 25.27
CA THR A 144 10.24 -26.62 25.33
C THR A 144 8.83 -26.43 24.74
N THR A 145 8.23 -25.28 25.03
CA THR A 145 7.07 -24.75 24.30
C THR A 145 7.55 -23.52 23.54
N PRO A 146 7.62 -23.54 22.20
CA PRO A 146 8.02 -22.39 21.41
C PRO A 146 7.17 -21.16 21.70
N GLY A 147 7.83 -20.00 21.80
CA GLY A 147 7.19 -18.71 22.02
C GLY A 147 7.91 -17.85 23.04
N GLY A 148 7.45 -16.61 23.16
CA GLY A 148 8.03 -15.63 24.08
C GLY A 148 7.51 -14.21 23.85
N LYS A 149 8.05 -13.26 24.60
CA LYS A 149 7.60 -11.86 24.59
C LYS A 149 8.76 -10.92 24.37
N ILE A 150 8.64 -10.05 23.38
CA ILE A 150 9.61 -9.00 23.11
C ILE A 150 8.96 -7.66 23.45
N ILE A 151 9.58 -6.89 24.34
CA ILE A 151 9.13 -5.54 24.69
C ILE A 151 10.25 -4.57 24.39
N ILE A 152 10.02 -3.65 23.47
CA ILE A 152 10.98 -2.61 23.11
C ILE A 152 10.67 -1.36 23.93
N THR A 153 11.69 -0.77 24.55
CA THR A 153 11.58 0.56 25.12
C THR A 153 11.79 1.60 24.01
N GLY A 154 10.69 2.07 23.44
CA GLY A 154 10.63 3.20 22.52
C GLY A 154 10.83 4.55 23.22
N SER A 155 10.18 5.60 22.74
CA SER A 155 10.10 6.92 23.37
C SER A 155 9.02 7.74 22.67
N MET A 156 8.30 8.63 23.37
CA MET A 156 7.35 9.53 22.67
C MET A 156 8.05 10.42 21.63
N ILE A 157 9.36 10.65 21.77
CA ILE A 157 10.17 11.42 20.80
C ILE A 157 10.30 10.70 19.44
N GLY A 158 9.99 9.40 19.37
CA GLY A 158 9.83 8.71 18.08
C GLY A 158 8.57 9.11 17.31
N VAL A 159 7.61 9.75 17.99
CA VAL A 159 6.36 10.28 17.42
C VAL A 159 6.44 11.80 17.28
N HIS A 160 6.91 12.48 18.31
CA HIS A 160 7.00 13.93 18.37
C HIS A 160 8.42 14.41 18.07
N PRO A 161 8.61 15.28 17.07
CA PRO A 161 9.94 15.71 16.67
C PRO A 161 10.63 16.51 17.78
N CYS A 162 11.88 16.16 18.07
CA CYS A 162 12.75 16.93 18.96
C CYS A 162 13.98 17.41 18.17
N PRO A 163 14.03 18.71 17.76
CA PRO A 163 15.13 19.24 16.96
C PRO A 163 16.51 19.14 17.62
N THR A 164 16.55 18.98 18.95
CA THR A 164 17.78 18.82 19.74
C THR A 164 18.44 17.45 19.52
N PHE A 165 17.65 16.40 19.26
CA PHE A 165 18.12 15.01 19.15
C PHE A 165 17.54 14.33 17.91
N PRO A 166 17.81 14.85 16.69
CA PRO A 166 17.16 14.35 15.48
C PRO A 166 17.54 12.91 15.14
N GLU A 167 18.76 12.46 15.46
CA GLU A 167 19.16 11.07 15.27
C GLU A 167 18.40 10.15 16.24
N TYR A 168 18.31 10.54 17.52
CA TYR A 168 17.51 9.84 18.51
C TYR A 168 16.05 9.69 18.08
N CYS A 169 15.42 10.78 17.62
CA CYS A 169 14.06 10.78 17.08
C CYS A 169 13.92 9.72 15.98
N GLY A 170 14.78 9.78 14.96
CA GLY A 170 14.76 8.84 13.85
C GLY A 170 14.96 7.39 14.28
N SER A 171 15.92 7.15 15.19
CA SER A 171 16.21 5.80 15.69
C SER A 171 15.05 5.21 16.52
N LYS A 172 14.34 6.04 17.29
CA LYS A 172 13.17 5.60 18.07
C LYS A 172 11.94 5.39 17.19
N ALA A 173 11.70 6.27 16.22
CA ALA A 173 10.68 6.07 15.19
C ALA A 173 10.93 4.78 14.38
N ALA A 174 12.20 4.46 14.10
CA ALA A 174 12.57 3.26 13.37
C ALA A 174 12.19 1.98 14.15
N VAL A 175 12.48 1.90 15.46
CA VAL A 175 12.07 0.71 16.25
C VAL A 175 10.55 0.60 16.43
N HIS A 176 9.84 1.72 16.49
CA HIS A 176 8.38 1.75 16.52
C HIS A 176 7.78 1.07 15.30
N GLN A 177 8.24 1.50 14.12
CA GLN A 177 7.74 0.95 12.86
C GLN A 177 8.27 -0.46 12.61
N TYR A 178 9.51 -0.77 13.03
CA TYR A 178 10.07 -2.11 12.94
C TYR A 178 9.23 -3.12 13.73
N ALA A 179 8.82 -2.80 14.96
CA ALA A 179 7.96 -3.66 15.77
C ALA A 179 6.64 -4.00 15.04
N ARG A 180 5.96 -2.97 14.52
CA ARG A 180 4.72 -3.14 13.72
C ARG A 180 4.95 -3.99 12.47
N ALA A 181 6.09 -3.83 11.81
CA ALA A 181 6.41 -4.56 10.58
C ALA A 181 6.69 -6.05 10.84
N VAL A 182 7.34 -6.40 11.96
CA VAL A 182 7.72 -7.80 12.25
C VAL A 182 6.69 -8.54 13.11
N ALA A 183 5.80 -7.84 13.82
CA ALA A 183 4.76 -8.44 14.66
C ALA A 183 3.91 -9.52 13.95
N PRO A 184 3.42 -9.30 12.72
CA PRO A 184 2.62 -10.31 12.02
C PRO A 184 3.39 -11.57 11.64
N MET A 185 4.73 -11.49 11.57
CA MET A 185 5.59 -12.65 11.29
C MET A 185 5.92 -13.40 12.57
N LEU A 186 6.29 -12.69 13.64
CA LEU A 186 6.68 -13.31 14.92
C LEU A 186 5.52 -14.03 15.60
N ILE A 187 4.29 -13.57 15.40
CA ILE A 187 3.13 -14.22 16.01
C ILE A 187 2.91 -15.65 15.51
N GLN A 188 3.40 -15.97 14.30
CA GLN A 188 3.37 -17.34 13.76
C GLN A 188 4.24 -18.31 14.59
N ASP A 189 5.24 -17.78 15.30
CA ASP A 189 6.10 -18.53 16.21
C ASP A 189 5.66 -18.44 17.67
N ASN A 190 4.44 -17.96 17.95
CA ASN A 190 3.95 -17.66 19.29
C ASN A 190 4.82 -16.62 20.03
N ILE A 191 5.39 -15.67 19.28
CA ILE A 191 6.21 -14.57 19.82
C ILE A 191 5.48 -13.24 19.61
N THR A 192 5.16 -12.54 20.70
CA THR A 192 4.62 -11.18 20.63
C THR A 192 5.73 -10.14 20.67
N ILE A 193 5.53 -9.01 19.99
CA ILE A 193 6.45 -7.87 20.03
C ILE A 193 5.68 -6.57 20.19
N ASN A 194 5.97 -5.80 21.24
CA ASN A 194 5.28 -4.54 21.51
C ASN A 194 6.25 -3.45 21.95
N VAL A 195 5.77 -2.20 21.98
CA VAL A 195 6.58 -1.03 22.28
C VAL A 195 5.99 -0.24 23.44
N VAL A 196 6.76 -0.08 24.51
CA VAL A 196 6.49 0.90 25.57
C VAL A 196 7.24 2.18 25.20
N MET A 197 6.56 3.31 25.12
CA MET A 197 7.12 4.61 24.77
C MET A 197 7.09 5.52 26.01
N PRO A 198 8.17 5.56 26.79
CA PRO A 198 8.22 6.43 27.97
C PRO A 198 8.15 7.89 27.55
N GLY A 199 7.45 8.67 28.37
CA GLY A 199 7.51 10.12 28.34
C GLY A 199 8.80 10.66 28.96
N ALA A 200 8.74 11.81 29.62
CA ALA A 200 9.91 12.36 30.30
C ALA A 200 10.22 11.53 31.55
N VAL A 201 11.29 10.73 31.51
CA VAL A 201 11.75 9.94 32.65
C VAL A 201 13.13 10.42 33.06
N ASP A 202 13.28 10.73 34.35
CA ASP A 202 14.59 11.05 34.89
C ASP A 202 15.50 9.81 34.85
N THR A 203 16.49 9.84 33.96
CA THR A 203 17.40 8.73 33.73
C THR A 203 18.82 9.23 33.56
N SER A 204 19.79 8.37 33.86
CA SER A 204 21.22 8.68 33.67
C SER A 204 21.64 8.86 32.21
N ALA A 205 20.74 8.70 31.23
CA ALA A 205 21.02 8.93 29.82
C ALA A 205 21.28 10.41 29.52
N MET A 206 20.69 11.31 30.31
CA MET A 206 20.91 12.75 30.24
C MET A 206 20.99 13.29 31.67
N PRO A 207 22.17 13.73 32.14
CA PRO A 207 22.32 14.40 33.42
C PRO A 207 21.41 15.63 33.49
N ASP A 208 20.86 15.92 34.68
CA ASP A 208 19.96 17.05 34.94
C ASP A 208 18.66 17.07 34.11
N PHE A 209 18.28 15.93 33.51
CA PHE A 209 17.10 15.85 32.66
C PHE A 209 15.84 16.35 33.37
N ALA A 210 15.61 15.95 34.61
CA ALA A 210 14.44 16.36 35.40
C ALA A 210 14.33 17.88 35.60
N THR A 211 15.44 18.64 35.52
CA THR A 211 15.42 20.10 35.68
C THR A 211 14.74 20.82 34.51
N ALA A 212 14.64 20.18 33.34
CA ALA A 212 13.98 20.73 32.17
C ALA A 212 12.46 20.55 32.19
N PHE A 213 11.92 19.85 33.20
CA PHE A 213 10.50 19.47 33.27
C PHE A 213 9.89 19.86 34.62
N LEU A 214 8.60 20.21 34.60
CA LEU A 214 7.80 20.30 35.82
C LEU A 214 7.50 18.88 36.34
N PRO A 215 7.29 18.68 37.65
CA PRO A 215 6.96 17.37 38.21
C PRO A 215 5.79 16.66 37.51
N GLU A 216 4.76 17.40 37.12
CA GLU A 216 3.58 16.92 36.38
C GLU A 216 3.87 16.49 34.93
N HIS A 217 5.03 16.84 34.38
CA HIS A 217 5.46 16.37 33.05
C HIS A 217 6.26 15.07 33.13
N LEU A 218 6.77 14.70 34.31
CA LEU A 218 7.57 13.50 34.49
C LEU A 218 6.67 12.26 34.56
N THR A 219 7.02 11.22 33.81
CA THR A 219 6.35 9.93 33.86
C THR A 219 6.50 9.29 35.24
N ILE A 220 5.39 8.86 35.81
CA ILE A 220 5.36 8.14 37.08
C ILE A 220 5.90 6.73 36.86
N LYS A 221 6.92 6.35 37.65
CA LYS A 221 7.61 5.05 37.51
C LYS A 221 6.65 3.85 37.58
N SER A 222 5.70 3.84 38.52
CA SER A 222 4.75 2.72 38.64
C SER A 222 3.86 2.57 37.41
N VAL A 223 3.48 3.69 36.79
CA VAL A 223 2.69 3.71 35.55
C VAL A 223 3.54 3.27 34.35
N LEU A 224 4.83 3.63 34.34
CA LEU A 224 5.76 3.09 33.34
C LEU A 224 5.91 1.58 33.46
N ILE A 225 6.08 1.05 34.67
CA ILE A 225 6.20 -0.39 34.90
C ILE A 225 4.91 -1.12 34.54
N SER A 226 3.74 -0.55 34.85
CA SER A 226 2.46 -1.18 34.47
C SER A 226 2.27 -1.26 32.95
N ALA A 227 2.94 -0.42 32.15
CA ALA A 227 2.94 -0.55 30.70
C ALA A 227 3.71 -1.79 30.21
N TYR A 228 4.73 -2.26 30.95
CA TYR A 228 5.36 -3.55 30.68
C TYR A 228 4.44 -4.70 31.10
N ASP A 229 3.74 -4.56 32.24
CA ASP A 229 2.79 -5.57 32.72
C ASP A 229 1.67 -5.84 31.72
N LEU A 230 1.16 -4.81 31.04
CA LEU A 230 0.19 -4.95 29.94
C LEU A 230 0.57 -6.01 28.90
N TYR A 231 1.87 -6.15 28.60
CA TYR A 231 2.38 -7.12 27.64
C TYR A 231 2.88 -8.40 28.32
N LEU A 232 3.44 -8.31 29.52
CA LEU A 232 3.86 -9.49 30.29
C LEU A 232 2.67 -10.37 30.69
N ASP A 233 1.51 -9.78 30.95
CA ASP A 233 0.29 -10.45 31.42
C ASP A 233 -0.60 -10.99 30.27
N ASP A 234 -0.26 -10.66 29.02
CA ASP A 234 -0.97 -11.16 27.83
C ASP A 234 -0.68 -12.65 27.57
N GLU A 235 -1.32 -13.55 28.31
CA GLU A 235 -1.13 -15.00 28.14
C GLU A 235 -1.87 -15.55 26.90
N SER A 236 -2.82 -14.80 26.30
CA SER A 236 -3.48 -15.19 25.04
C SER A 236 -2.62 -14.90 23.80
N ALA A 237 -1.52 -14.17 23.96
CA ALA A 237 -0.65 -13.71 22.88
C ALA A 237 -1.39 -12.88 21.82
N GLU A 238 -2.47 -12.20 22.20
CA GLU A 238 -3.29 -11.42 21.27
C GLU A 238 -2.72 -10.03 21.03
N ARG A 239 -1.86 -9.53 21.92
CA ARG A 239 -1.29 -8.18 21.85
C ARG A 239 0.07 -8.23 21.19
N THR A 240 0.13 -7.85 19.92
CA THR A 240 1.38 -7.77 19.16
C THR A 240 1.33 -6.60 18.17
N GLY A 241 2.45 -5.90 18.01
CA GLY A 241 2.56 -4.70 17.18
C GLY A 241 2.00 -3.42 17.84
N GLU A 242 1.61 -3.46 19.11
CA GLU A 242 1.06 -2.31 19.82
C GLU A 242 2.15 -1.33 20.28
N LEU A 243 1.80 -0.05 20.28
CA LEU A 243 2.61 1.04 20.82
C LEU A 243 1.82 1.73 21.92
N VAL A 244 2.37 1.76 23.14
CA VAL A 244 1.77 2.46 24.29
C VAL A 244 2.70 3.57 24.78
N GLU A 245 2.26 4.82 24.70
CA GLU A 245 2.91 5.94 25.38
C GLU A 245 2.55 5.98 26.84
N VAL A 246 3.55 6.27 27.68
CA VAL A 246 3.37 6.49 29.11
C VAL A 246 3.65 7.96 29.42
N ALA A 247 2.61 8.78 29.39
CA ALA A 247 2.70 10.20 29.69
C ALA A 247 2.16 10.48 31.09
N HIS A 248 3.04 10.96 31.97
CA HIS A 248 2.78 11.19 33.40
C HIS A 248 2.15 9.98 34.11
N ASP A 249 0.84 9.97 34.28
CA ASP A 249 0.05 9.00 35.03
C ASP A 249 -0.84 8.09 34.14
N LYS A 250 -0.71 8.19 32.81
CA LYS A 250 -1.61 7.54 31.85
C LYS A 250 -0.90 6.76 30.75
N HIS A 251 -1.61 5.77 30.22
CA HIS A 251 -1.27 5.03 29.01
C HIS A 251 -2.07 5.57 27.82
N PHE A 252 -1.39 5.84 26.70
CA PHE A 252 -2.00 6.26 25.45
C PHE A 252 -1.58 5.31 24.33
N PHE A 253 -2.55 4.61 23.75
CA PHE A 253 -2.27 3.69 22.64
C PHE A 253 -2.22 4.46 21.32
N TYR A 254 -1.19 4.15 20.54
CA TYR A 254 -1.02 4.67 19.20
C TYR A 254 -1.48 3.61 18.21
N GLU A 255 -2.66 3.84 17.64
CA GLU A 255 -3.18 3.03 16.56
C GLU A 255 -2.28 3.11 15.32
N VAL A 256 -2.32 2.08 14.49
CA VAL A 256 -1.68 2.12 13.18
C VAL A 256 -2.41 3.19 12.36
N PRO A 257 -1.70 4.19 11.81
CA PRO A 257 -2.34 5.20 10.97
C PRO A 257 -3.11 4.54 9.84
N GLU A 258 -4.29 5.07 9.54
CA GLU A 258 -5.08 4.60 8.40
C GLU A 258 -4.23 4.69 7.12
N TYR A 259 -4.24 3.61 6.35
CA TYR A 259 -3.58 3.60 5.06
C TYR A 259 -4.35 4.51 4.10
N LYS A 260 -3.86 5.75 3.92
CA LYS A 260 -4.52 6.78 3.10
C LYS A 260 -4.70 6.39 1.63
N GLY A 261 -3.94 5.40 1.14
CA GLY A 261 -4.05 4.85 -0.22
C GLY A 261 -5.12 3.77 -0.40
N ALA A 262 -6.22 3.82 0.38
CA ALA A 262 -7.36 2.90 0.37
C ALA A 262 -7.01 1.40 0.59
N THR A 263 -6.89 0.98 1.85
CA THR A 263 -7.16 -0.41 2.28
C THR A 263 -7.92 -0.44 3.63
N GLN A 264 -8.67 -1.51 3.85
CA GLN A 264 -9.64 -1.71 4.94
C GLN A 264 -9.10 -1.34 6.35
N PRO A 265 -9.97 -0.82 7.25
CA PRO A 265 -9.62 -0.64 8.65
C PRO A 265 -9.20 -1.98 9.29
N GLY A 266 -8.03 -2.02 9.93
CA GLY A 266 -7.69 -3.08 10.89
C GLY A 266 -6.81 -4.25 10.42
N VAL A 267 -6.16 -4.20 9.24
CA VAL A 267 -5.29 -5.31 8.79
C VAL A 267 -3.82 -5.07 9.19
N LEU A 268 -3.45 -5.53 10.39
CA LEU A 268 -2.07 -5.96 10.73
C LEU A 268 -1.98 -7.48 10.49
N VAL A 269 -2.10 -7.93 9.25
CA VAL A 269 -1.93 -9.36 8.91
C VAL A 269 -0.92 -9.45 7.76
N PRO A 270 0.02 -10.41 7.78
CA PRO A 270 0.94 -10.59 6.67
C PRO A 270 0.08 -10.83 5.42
N GLN A 271 0.44 -10.19 4.30
CA GLN A 271 -0.07 -10.67 3.03
C GLN A 271 0.26 -12.17 2.97
N GLN A 272 -0.77 -13.04 2.93
CA GLN A 272 -0.60 -14.46 2.61
C GLN A 272 0.14 -14.66 1.26
N ASN A 273 0.28 -13.60 0.45
CA ASN A 273 1.05 -13.57 -0.80
C ASN A 273 2.45 -12.93 -0.66
N SER A 274 2.96 -12.72 0.56
CA SER A 274 4.37 -12.36 0.78
C SER A 274 5.32 -13.56 0.72
N SER A 275 4.77 -14.78 0.58
CA SER A 275 5.55 -16.04 0.56
C SER A 275 6.69 -16.01 -0.45
N SER A 276 6.45 -15.60 -1.71
CA SER A 276 7.49 -15.66 -2.75
C SER A 276 8.63 -14.63 -2.57
N TRP A 277 8.40 -13.50 -1.89
CA TRP A 277 9.43 -12.50 -1.63
C TRP A 277 10.16 -12.76 -0.30
N VAL A 278 9.44 -13.23 0.71
CA VAL A 278 10.00 -13.63 2.00
C VAL A 278 10.85 -14.91 1.84
N GLU A 279 10.43 -15.86 1.02
CA GLU A 279 11.22 -17.06 0.64
C GLU A 279 12.48 -16.71 -0.17
N LYS A 280 12.49 -15.60 -0.93
CA LYS A 280 13.69 -15.12 -1.64
C LYS A 280 14.72 -14.46 -0.74
N VAL A 281 14.32 -13.97 0.43
CA VAL A 281 15.20 -13.23 1.37
C VAL A 281 15.60 -14.10 2.57
N ILE A 282 14.84 -15.16 2.90
CA ILE A 282 15.14 -16.12 3.96
C ILE A 282 15.64 -17.44 3.33
N PRO A 283 16.95 -17.75 3.37
CA PRO A 283 17.44 -19.05 2.92
C PRO A 283 16.92 -20.15 3.86
N THR A 284 16.11 -21.07 3.35
CA THR A 284 15.62 -22.22 4.13
C THR A 284 16.75 -23.20 4.41
N ARG A 285 16.78 -23.66 5.66
CA ARG A 285 17.80 -24.55 6.25
C ARG A 285 17.60 -25.98 5.75
N GLU A 286 18.71 -26.64 5.46
CA GLU A 286 18.88 -27.98 4.89
C GLU A 286 17.93 -29.05 5.45
N ASN A 287 17.30 -29.82 4.56
CA ASN A 287 17.00 -31.22 4.78
C ASN A 287 17.95 -32.03 3.89
N ASP A 288 18.89 -32.73 4.54
CA ASP A 288 19.69 -33.78 3.93
C ASP A 288 18.77 -34.83 3.30
N SER A 289 18.74 -34.89 1.97
CA SER A 289 19.00 -36.12 1.20
C SER A 289 18.50 -36.02 -0.24
N ALA A 290 19.43 -36.38 -1.15
CA ALA A 290 19.21 -36.79 -2.53
C ALA A 290 18.83 -35.71 -3.56
N GLY A 291 19.82 -35.38 -4.39
CA GLY A 291 19.61 -34.91 -5.75
C GLY A 291 19.88 -33.43 -5.95
N VAL A 292 21.16 -33.08 -6.14
CA VAL A 292 21.56 -31.78 -6.68
C VAL A 292 21.06 -31.70 -8.13
N GLY A 293 19.83 -31.21 -8.30
CA GLY A 293 19.34 -30.65 -9.55
C GLY A 293 19.41 -29.14 -9.43
N ASN A 294 20.20 -28.51 -10.29
CA ASN A 294 20.32 -27.05 -10.42
C ASN A 294 18.94 -26.37 -10.29
N GLY A 295 18.76 -25.55 -9.25
CA GLY A 295 17.57 -24.71 -9.09
C GLY A 295 17.57 -23.65 -10.17
N ALA A 296 16.83 -23.91 -11.24
CA ALA A 296 16.50 -22.94 -12.27
C ALA A 296 15.88 -21.70 -11.61
N TYR A 297 16.25 -20.52 -12.12
CA TYR A 297 15.44 -19.31 -11.97
C TYR A 297 13.99 -19.70 -12.31
N LEU A 298 13.05 -19.56 -11.37
CA LEU A 298 11.63 -19.73 -11.72
C LEU A 298 11.34 -18.70 -12.82
N GLU A 299 11.06 -19.21 -14.02
CA GLU A 299 10.72 -18.39 -15.17
C GLU A 299 9.54 -17.49 -14.78
N PRO A 300 9.58 -16.19 -15.09
CA PRO A 300 8.51 -15.28 -14.75
C PRO A 300 7.18 -15.74 -15.36
N GLU A 301 6.10 -15.66 -14.58
CA GLU A 301 4.76 -15.96 -15.05
C GLU A 301 4.35 -14.99 -16.16
N VAL A 302 3.58 -15.47 -17.11
CA VAL A 302 3.20 -14.68 -18.29
C VAL A 302 1.78 -14.17 -18.13
N LEU A 303 1.61 -12.85 -18.11
CA LEU A 303 0.31 -12.18 -18.23
C LEU A 303 0.05 -11.80 -19.69
N SER A 304 -0.99 -12.36 -20.28
CA SER A 304 -1.48 -11.89 -21.57
C SER A 304 -2.41 -10.70 -21.38
N VAL A 305 -2.22 -9.65 -22.17
CA VAL A 305 -3.06 -8.44 -22.15
C VAL A 305 -3.71 -8.29 -23.52
N THR A 306 -5.04 -8.42 -23.59
CA THR A 306 -5.78 -8.07 -24.80
C THR A 306 -5.94 -6.54 -24.88
N GLY A 307 -5.98 -5.98 -26.10
CA GLY A 307 -6.09 -4.54 -26.28
C GLY A 307 -4.87 -3.77 -25.74
N ALA A 308 -3.69 -4.40 -25.72
CA ALA A 308 -2.46 -3.87 -25.13
C ALA A 308 -1.98 -2.56 -25.78
N THR A 309 -2.36 -2.29 -27.03
CA THR A 309 -2.03 -1.04 -27.73
C THR A 309 -3.05 0.08 -27.47
N GLY A 310 -4.18 -0.22 -26.82
CA GLY A 310 -5.18 0.77 -26.40
C GLY A 310 -4.88 1.36 -25.02
N THR A 311 -5.63 2.37 -24.59
CA THR A 311 -5.30 3.10 -23.36
C THR A 311 -5.42 2.26 -22.09
N GLN A 312 -6.50 1.47 -21.96
CA GLN A 312 -6.74 0.65 -20.77
C GLN A 312 -5.77 -0.55 -20.70
N GLY A 313 -5.66 -1.34 -21.79
CA GLY A 313 -4.72 -2.45 -21.87
C GLY A 313 -3.26 -1.98 -21.79
N GLY A 314 -2.91 -0.88 -22.48
CA GLY A 314 -1.59 -0.26 -22.39
C GLY A 314 -1.26 0.23 -20.98
N GLY A 315 -2.26 0.71 -20.22
CA GLY A 315 -2.09 1.02 -18.81
C GLY A 315 -1.78 -0.20 -17.95
N VAL A 316 -2.33 -1.36 -18.30
CA VAL A 316 -1.92 -2.64 -17.70
C VAL A 316 -0.49 -2.99 -18.05
N VAL A 317 -0.12 -2.95 -19.34
CA VAL A 317 1.26 -3.22 -19.77
C VAL A 317 2.26 -2.30 -19.06
N ASN A 318 1.96 -1.01 -18.97
CA ASN A 318 2.84 0.00 -18.39
C ASN A 318 3.21 -0.28 -16.92
N ILE A 319 2.28 -0.84 -16.13
CA ILE A 319 2.53 -1.20 -14.73
C ILE A 319 3.13 -2.62 -14.63
N LEU A 320 2.61 -3.56 -15.40
CA LEU A 320 3.00 -4.96 -15.27
C LEU A 320 4.40 -5.25 -15.81
N LYS A 321 4.88 -4.50 -16.82
CA LYS A 321 6.27 -4.61 -17.31
C LYS A 321 7.34 -4.35 -16.24
N ALA A 322 7.01 -3.60 -15.20
CA ALA A 322 7.89 -3.29 -14.07
C ALA A 322 7.56 -4.11 -12.81
N THR A 323 6.65 -5.09 -12.90
CA THR A 323 6.20 -5.89 -11.76
C THR A 323 7.05 -7.17 -11.67
N PRO A 324 7.84 -7.37 -10.60
CA PRO A 324 8.68 -8.56 -10.45
C PRO A 324 7.86 -9.85 -10.47
N GLY A 325 8.38 -10.88 -11.15
CA GLY A 325 7.73 -12.18 -11.27
C GLY A 325 6.76 -12.30 -12.45
N TRP A 326 6.49 -11.21 -13.15
CA TRP A 326 5.61 -11.20 -14.33
C TRP A 326 6.37 -10.75 -15.58
N THR A 327 6.08 -11.42 -16.69
CA THR A 327 6.32 -10.90 -18.05
C THR A 327 4.98 -10.62 -18.71
N VAL A 328 4.98 -9.70 -19.67
CA VAL A 328 3.76 -9.29 -20.36
C VAL A 328 3.82 -9.75 -21.81
N ARG A 329 2.73 -10.40 -22.23
CA ARG A 329 2.43 -10.68 -23.63
C ARG A 329 1.33 -9.75 -24.12
N ALA A 330 1.70 -8.81 -24.98
CA ALA A 330 0.80 -7.85 -25.58
C ALA A 330 0.11 -8.44 -26.81
N ILE A 331 -1.22 -8.58 -26.75
CA ILE A 331 -2.02 -9.08 -27.87
C ILE A 331 -2.53 -7.93 -28.71
N THR A 332 -2.27 -7.98 -30.02
CA THR A 332 -2.74 -6.99 -31.00
C THR A 332 -3.06 -7.64 -32.34
N ARG A 333 -3.96 -7.04 -33.12
CA ARG A 333 -4.24 -7.49 -34.50
C ARG A 333 -3.17 -7.05 -35.50
N ASN A 334 -2.44 -5.97 -35.19
CA ASN A 334 -1.46 -5.37 -36.09
C ASN A 334 -0.12 -5.10 -35.38
N ILE A 335 0.79 -6.07 -35.48
CA ILE A 335 2.14 -5.98 -34.93
C ILE A 335 3.00 -4.92 -35.63
N GLY A 336 2.61 -4.48 -36.84
CA GLY A 336 3.31 -3.44 -37.60
C GLY A 336 2.92 -2.01 -37.21
N SER A 337 1.91 -1.84 -36.35
CA SER A 337 1.51 -0.52 -35.85
C SER A 337 2.60 0.13 -34.99
N ASP A 338 2.65 1.46 -34.96
CA ASP A 338 3.66 2.19 -34.18
C ASP A 338 3.55 1.90 -32.68
N ALA A 339 2.33 1.70 -32.17
CA ALA A 339 2.09 1.30 -30.79
C ALA A 339 2.66 -0.10 -30.49
N ALA A 340 2.49 -1.05 -31.41
CA ALA A 340 3.03 -2.40 -31.25
C ALA A 340 4.56 -2.41 -31.33
N LYS A 341 5.15 -1.67 -32.27
CA LYS A 341 6.60 -1.49 -32.38
C LYS A 341 7.19 -0.89 -31.11
N LYS A 342 6.56 0.15 -30.56
CA LYS A 342 6.99 0.75 -29.29
C LYS A 342 6.99 -0.25 -28.13
N LEU A 343 5.97 -1.11 -28.02
CA LEU A 343 5.93 -2.16 -27.00
C LEU A 343 7.07 -3.16 -27.19
N ALA A 344 7.35 -3.57 -28.44
CA ALA A 344 8.46 -4.45 -28.75
C ALA A 344 9.82 -3.82 -28.42
N ASP A 345 10.01 -2.53 -28.71
CA ASP A 345 11.23 -1.77 -28.37
C ASP A 345 11.44 -1.67 -26.85
N GLU A 346 10.37 -1.72 -26.06
CA GLU A 346 10.39 -1.79 -24.59
C GLU A 346 10.62 -3.22 -24.06
N GLY A 347 10.85 -4.20 -24.93
CA GLY A 347 11.12 -5.60 -24.56
C GLY A 347 9.88 -6.43 -24.25
N ILE A 348 8.69 -5.95 -24.60
CA ILE A 348 7.42 -6.68 -24.41
C ILE A 348 7.21 -7.66 -25.55
N GLU A 349 6.80 -8.89 -25.22
CA GLU A 349 6.42 -9.88 -26.24
C GLU A 349 5.12 -9.43 -26.91
N VAL A 350 5.16 -9.15 -28.22
CA VAL A 350 3.97 -8.75 -28.99
C VAL A 350 3.53 -9.92 -29.85
N VAL A 351 2.29 -10.38 -29.64
CA VAL A 351 1.71 -11.53 -30.35
C VAL A 351 0.48 -11.10 -31.14
N GLN A 352 0.43 -11.54 -32.40
CA GLN A 352 -0.70 -11.28 -33.27
C GLN A 352 -1.87 -12.23 -32.96
N ALA A 353 -3.03 -11.68 -32.63
CA ALA A 353 -4.29 -12.44 -32.57
C ALA A 353 -5.49 -11.51 -32.82
N SER A 354 -6.63 -12.09 -33.21
CA SER A 354 -7.88 -11.37 -33.44
C SER A 354 -8.94 -11.79 -32.45
N PHE A 355 -9.76 -10.84 -31.99
CA PHE A 355 -10.89 -11.15 -31.11
C PHE A 355 -12.02 -11.88 -31.86
N ASP A 356 -12.01 -11.84 -33.19
CA ASP A 356 -12.94 -12.57 -34.05
C ASP A 356 -12.45 -14.00 -34.39
N ASP A 357 -11.28 -14.41 -33.89
CA ASP A 357 -10.67 -15.71 -34.16
C ASP A 357 -10.18 -16.35 -32.85
N GLU A 358 -11.03 -17.22 -32.27
CA GLU A 358 -10.75 -17.95 -31.04
C GLU A 358 -9.47 -18.81 -31.13
N GLU A 359 -9.16 -19.42 -32.27
CA GLU A 359 -7.96 -20.24 -32.44
C GLU A 359 -6.69 -19.41 -32.42
N SER A 360 -6.73 -18.20 -33.00
CA SER A 360 -5.62 -17.25 -32.91
C SER A 360 -5.36 -16.83 -31.47
N LEU A 361 -6.42 -16.61 -30.67
CA LEU A 361 -6.33 -16.27 -29.25
C LEU A 361 -5.82 -17.43 -28.41
N PHE A 362 -6.33 -18.64 -28.65
CA PHE A 362 -5.86 -19.85 -27.96
C PHE A 362 -4.37 -20.10 -28.24
N THR A 363 -3.95 -19.88 -29.49
CA THR A 363 -2.53 -19.95 -29.85
C THR A 363 -1.70 -18.90 -29.11
N ALA A 364 -2.20 -17.67 -29.03
CA ALA A 364 -1.54 -16.58 -28.32
C ALA A 364 -1.47 -16.79 -26.79
N PHE A 365 -2.41 -17.54 -26.21
CA PHE A 365 -2.45 -17.86 -24.78
C PHE A 365 -1.62 -19.08 -24.37
N LYS A 366 -0.89 -19.74 -25.29
CA LYS A 366 -0.01 -20.86 -24.91
C LYS A 366 1.04 -20.44 -23.87
N GLY A 367 1.04 -21.11 -22.72
CA GLY A 367 1.99 -20.86 -21.63
C GLY A 367 1.68 -19.60 -20.80
N VAL A 368 0.51 -18.98 -21.00
CA VAL A 368 0.10 -17.85 -20.15
C VAL A 368 -0.49 -18.35 -18.84
N HIS A 369 -0.19 -17.63 -17.76
CA HIS A 369 -0.61 -17.94 -16.39
C HIS A 369 -1.79 -17.06 -15.98
N ALA A 370 -1.85 -15.84 -16.53
CA ALA A 370 -2.99 -14.96 -16.38
C ALA A 370 -3.37 -14.29 -17.70
N VAL A 371 -4.65 -13.90 -17.82
CA VAL A 371 -5.16 -13.09 -18.93
C VAL A 371 -5.90 -11.89 -18.37
N TYR A 372 -5.49 -10.68 -18.76
CA TYR A 372 -6.32 -9.49 -18.68
C TYR A 372 -7.06 -9.30 -20.00
N ALA A 373 -8.36 -9.49 -19.95
CA ALA A 373 -9.25 -9.44 -21.10
C ALA A 373 -10.07 -8.15 -21.09
N VAL A 374 -9.82 -7.31 -22.10
CA VAL A 374 -10.59 -6.12 -22.44
C VAL A 374 -10.92 -6.13 -23.94
N THR A 375 -12.14 -5.74 -24.26
CA THR A 375 -12.67 -5.56 -25.62
C THR A 375 -12.89 -4.08 -25.94
N ASN A 376 -13.06 -3.75 -27.22
CA ASN A 376 -13.20 -2.37 -27.70
C ASN A 376 -14.52 -2.16 -28.46
N TRP A 377 -15.60 -1.90 -27.72
CA TRP A 377 -16.89 -1.53 -28.27
C TRP A 377 -16.84 -0.31 -29.21
N TRP A 378 -16.05 0.70 -28.87
CA TRP A 378 -16.00 1.98 -29.57
C TRP A 378 -15.50 1.85 -31.01
N GLU A 379 -14.62 0.89 -31.29
CA GLU A 379 -14.16 0.62 -32.65
C GLU A 379 -15.33 0.29 -33.59
N HIS A 380 -16.25 -0.56 -33.13
CA HIS A 380 -17.43 -0.96 -33.89
C HIS A 380 -18.39 0.21 -34.08
N LEU A 381 -18.67 0.97 -33.01
CA LEU A 381 -19.53 2.14 -33.09
C LEU A 381 -18.96 3.19 -34.07
N PHE A 382 -17.67 3.51 -33.96
CA PHE A 382 -17.03 4.51 -34.82
C PHE A 382 -16.81 4.03 -36.26
N SER A 383 -16.95 2.73 -36.53
CA SER A 383 -17.04 2.18 -37.89
C SER A 383 -18.41 2.37 -38.55
N GLY A 384 -19.37 2.97 -37.84
CA GLY A 384 -20.71 3.29 -38.35
C GLY A 384 -21.80 2.28 -37.99
N LYS A 385 -21.51 1.33 -37.08
CA LYS A 385 -22.51 0.36 -36.59
C LYS A 385 -23.42 1.00 -35.55
N SER A 386 -24.64 0.48 -35.42
CA SER A 386 -25.53 0.84 -34.31
C SER A 386 -24.97 0.35 -32.96
N GLN A 387 -25.52 0.88 -31.87
CA GLN A 387 -25.10 0.50 -30.52
C GLN A 387 -25.32 -0.99 -30.23
N ASP A 388 -26.41 -1.56 -30.75
CA ASP A 388 -26.72 -2.98 -30.60
C ASP A 388 -25.83 -3.86 -31.47
N GLU A 389 -25.61 -3.49 -32.74
CA GLU A 389 -24.68 -4.24 -33.61
C GLU A 389 -23.26 -4.24 -33.05
N ALA A 390 -22.79 -3.10 -32.52
CA ALA A 390 -21.51 -3.01 -31.83
C ALA A 390 -21.48 -3.87 -30.57
N GLY A 391 -22.57 -3.90 -29.81
CA GLY A 391 -22.72 -4.71 -28.61
C GLY A 391 -22.69 -6.21 -28.87
N ILE A 392 -23.43 -6.69 -29.87
CA ILE A 392 -23.45 -8.11 -30.28
C ILE A 392 -22.05 -8.57 -30.69
N LEU A 393 -21.35 -7.76 -31.49
CA LEU A 393 -19.98 -8.07 -31.92
C LEU A 393 -19.01 -8.09 -30.74
N GLU A 394 -19.09 -7.09 -29.86
CA GLU A 394 -18.22 -7.04 -28.69
C GLU A 394 -18.47 -8.20 -27.71
N GLU A 395 -19.73 -8.58 -27.50
CA GLU A 395 -20.09 -9.71 -26.64
C GLU A 395 -19.47 -11.01 -27.18
N GLU A 396 -19.58 -11.27 -28.48
CA GLU A 396 -18.99 -12.47 -29.08
C GLU A 396 -17.46 -12.42 -29.06
N GLN A 397 -16.85 -11.25 -29.27
CA GLN A 397 -15.41 -11.05 -29.09
C GLN A 397 -14.96 -11.35 -27.65
N GLY A 398 -15.72 -10.88 -26.64
CA GLY A 398 -15.47 -11.19 -25.24
C GLY A 398 -15.55 -12.68 -24.95
N MET A 399 -16.53 -13.37 -25.55
CA MET A 399 -16.67 -14.81 -25.41
C MET A 399 -15.61 -15.61 -26.15
N ASN A 400 -15.13 -15.18 -27.31
CA ASN A 400 -13.98 -15.79 -27.97
C ASN A 400 -12.72 -15.73 -27.10
N ILE A 401 -12.47 -14.59 -26.45
CA ILE A 401 -11.36 -14.45 -25.50
C ILE A 401 -11.55 -15.40 -24.30
N ALA A 402 -12.75 -15.46 -23.75
CA ALA A 402 -13.06 -16.33 -22.62
C ALA A 402 -12.92 -17.82 -22.97
N ARG A 403 -13.43 -18.28 -24.13
CA ARG A 403 -13.31 -19.68 -24.58
C ARG A 403 -11.85 -20.07 -24.84
N ALA A 404 -11.07 -19.19 -25.49
CA ALA A 404 -9.63 -19.40 -25.66
C ALA A 404 -8.89 -19.50 -24.31
N ALA A 405 -9.23 -18.65 -23.35
CA ALA A 405 -8.69 -18.69 -21.99
C ALA A 405 -9.09 -19.98 -21.26
N ALA A 406 -10.36 -20.41 -21.34
CA ALA A 406 -10.85 -21.65 -20.73
C ALA A 406 -10.10 -22.88 -21.25
N ARG A 407 -9.74 -22.89 -22.55
CA ARG A 407 -8.99 -23.98 -23.18
C ARG A 407 -7.50 -23.99 -22.81
N THR A 408 -6.98 -22.92 -22.19
CA THR A 408 -5.55 -22.77 -21.89
C THR A 408 -5.18 -23.53 -20.61
N PRO A 409 -4.40 -24.62 -20.66
CA PRO A 409 -4.16 -25.47 -19.50
C PRO A 409 -3.33 -24.80 -18.40
N SER A 410 -2.42 -23.90 -18.78
CA SER A 410 -1.56 -23.16 -17.86
C SER A 410 -2.26 -21.97 -17.18
N LEU A 411 -3.51 -21.66 -17.56
CA LEU A 411 -4.18 -20.47 -17.06
C LEU A 411 -4.63 -20.66 -15.61
N GLU A 412 -4.16 -19.78 -14.74
CA GLU A 412 -4.48 -19.77 -13.31
C GLU A 412 -5.44 -18.63 -12.95
N HIS A 413 -5.43 -17.52 -13.68
CA HIS A 413 -6.29 -16.37 -13.39
C HIS A 413 -6.81 -15.69 -14.67
N TYR A 414 -8.14 -15.59 -14.79
CA TYR A 414 -8.79 -14.78 -15.83
C TYR A 414 -9.34 -13.48 -15.24
N ILE A 415 -8.97 -12.34 -15.79
CA ILE A 415 -9.43 -11.02 -15.34
C ILE A 415 -10.24 -10.40 -16.48
N TRP A 416 -11.55 -10.33 -16.30
CA TRP A 416 -12.47 -9.79 -17.30
C TRP A 416 -12.80 -8.32 -16.99
N SER A 417 -12.45 -7.42 -17.90
CA SER A 417 -12.80 -5.99 -17.80
C SER A 417 -14.24 -5.79 -18.24
N THR A 418 -15.10 -5.41 -17.28
CA THR A 418 -16.55 -5.39 -17.46
C THR A 418 -17.21 -4.19 -16.78
N THR A 419 -18.53 -4.09 -16.89
CA THR A 419 -19.37 -3.01 -16.38
C THR A 419 -20.68 -3.57 -15.82
N PRO A 420 -21.35 -2.85 -14.89
CA PRO A 420 -22.69 -3.20 -14.43
C PRO A 420 -23.71 -3.33 -15.59
N SER A 421 -24.80 -4.05 -15.38
CA SER A 421 -25.91 -4.07 -16.34
C SER A 421 -27.00 -3.10 -15.92
N ALA A 422 -27.19 -2.03 -16.70
CA ALA A 422 -28.32 -1.14 -16.52
C ALA A 422 -29.66 -1.88 -16.68
N LYS A 423 -29.74 -2.81 -17.64
CA LYS A 423 -30.91 -3.65 -17.85
C LYS A 423 -31.27 -4.46 -16.60
N GLN A 424 -30.29 -5.02 -15.88
CA GLN A 424 -30.56 -5.78 -14.65
C GLN A 424 -30.88 -4.84 -13.48
N ASP A 425 -30.07 -3.79 -13.29
CA ASP A 425 -30.20 -2.88 -12.15
C ASP A 425 -31.50 -2.05 -12.17
N PHE A 426 -32.04 -1.81 -13.36
CA PHE A 426 -33.27 -1.05 -13.58
C PHE A 426 -34.41 -1.90 -14.17
N ASN A 427 -34.39 -3.23 -13.96
CA ASN A 427 -35.47 -4.15 -14.39
C ASN A 427 -35.91 -4.00 -15.87
N GLY A 428 -34.99 -3.62 -16.75
CA GLY A 428 -35.22 -3.41 -18.18
C GLY A 428 -35.83 -2.06 -18.57
N GLU A 429 -36.11 -1.17 -17.61
CA GLU A 429 -36.62 0.18 -17.88
C GLU A 429 -35.57 1.10 -18.53
N HIS A 430 -34.30 0.82 -18.27
CA HIS A 430 -33.16 1.53 -18.85
C HIS A 430 -32.20 0.55 -19.52
N LEU A 431 -31.74 0.93 -20.72
CA LEU A 431 -30.78 0.16 -21.51
C LEU A 431 -29.55 1.02 -21.75
N THR A 432 -28.37 0.45 -21.52
CA THR A 432 -27.09 1.05 -21.88
C THR A 432 -26.29 -0.01 -22.63
N PRO A 433 -26.43 -0.10 -23.97
CA PRO A 433 -25.87 -1.21 -24.75
C PRO A 433 -24.40 -1.50 -24.46
N HIS A 434 -23.54 -0.47 -24.45
CA HIS A 434 -22.12 -0.62 -24.10
C HIS A 434 -21.88 -1.32 -22.76
N MET A 435 -22.75 -1.08 -21.77
CA MET A 435 -22.63 -1.69 -20.45
C MET A 435 -23.29 -3.08 -20.36
N ASP A 436 -24.49 -3.20 -20.95
CA ASP A 436 -25.29 -4.41 -20.88
C ASP A 436 -24.66 -5.58 -21.65
N TYR A 437 -24.10 -5.34 -22.84
CA TYR A 437 -23.43 -6.40 -23.61
C TYR A 437 -22.13 -6.89 -22.92
N LYS A 438 -21.42 -6.03 -22.18
CA LYS A 438 -20.28 -6.47 -21.33
C LYS A 438 -20.74 -7.34 -20.17
N ALA A 439 -21.83 -6.96 -19.51
CA ALA A 439 -22.43 -7.75 -18.44
C ALA A 439 -23.02 -9.09 -18.92
N ASN A 440 -23.46 -9.16 -20.19
CA ASN A 440 -23.84 -10.44 -20.80
C ASN A 440 -22.66 -11.41 -20.86
N VAL A 441 -21.45 -10.94 -21.20
CA VAL A 441 -20.23 -11.78 -21.16
C VAL A 441 -20.01 -12.32 -19.75
N ASP A 442 -20.26 -11.53 -18.70
CA ASP A 442 -20.15 -12.02 -17.32
C ASP A 442 -21.08 -13.21 -17.06
N ALA A 443 -22.35 -13.06 -17.47
CA ALA A 443 -23.37 -14.08 -17.30
C ALA A 443 -23.02 -15.34 -18.09
N ARG A 444 -22.55 -15.18 -19.34
CA ARG A 444 -22.14 -16.27 -20.23
C ARG A 444 -20.89 -16.99 -19.74
N ILE A 445 -19.90 -16.30 -19.17
CA ILE A 445 -18.76 -16.95 -18.51
C ILE A 445 -19.27 -17.86 -17.37
N LYS A 446 -20.19 -17.36 -16.54
CA LYS A 446 -20.72 -18.12 -15.40
C LYS A 446 -21.55 -19.34 -15.84
N SER A 447 -22.33 -19.24 -16.91
CA SER A 447 -23.23 -20.30 -17.36
C SER A 447 -22.58 -21.27 -18.36
N GLU A 448 -21.79 -20.78 -19.31
CA GLU A 448 -21.20 -21.57 -20.41
C GLU A 448 -19.80 -22.09 -20.07
N LEU A 449 -19.05 -21.39 -19.20
CA LEU A 449 -17.64 -21.70 -18.88
C LEU A 449 -17.40 -21.81 -17.35
N PRO A 450 -18.09 -22.71 -16.64
CA PRO A 450 -18.08 -22.75 -15.17
C PRO A 450 -16.69 -22.97 -14.57
N GLU A 451 -15.82 -23.75 -15.21
CA GLU A 451 -14.43 -23.93 -14.76
C GLU A 451 -13.63 -22.63 -14.86
N LEU A 452 -13.76 -21.88 -15.96
CA LEU A 452 -13.14 -20.57 -16.09
C LEU A 452 -13.70 -19.59 -15.05
N ALA A 453 -15.02 -19.62 -14.81
CA ALA A 453 -15.68 -18.77 -13.83
C ALA A 453 -15.08 -18.93 -12.42
N THR A 454 -14.67 -20.16 -12.04
CA THR A 454 -14.03 -20.42 -10.73
C THR A 454 -12.66 -19.77 -10.54
N LYS A 455 -12.03 -19.30 -11.63
CA LYS A 455 -10.77 -18.56 -11.64
C LYS A 455 -10.88 -17.18 -12.27
N THR A 456 -12.11 -16.67 -12.41
CA THR A 456 -12.39 -15.36 -13.02
C THR A 456 -12.55 -14.28 -11.97
N THR A 457 -11.93 -13.12 -12.19
CA THR A 457 -12.26 -11.87 -11.49
C THR A 457 -12.92 -10.91 -12.46
N TYR A 458 -14.07 -10.36 -12.07
CA TYR A 458 -14.82 -9.39 -12.86
C TYR A 458 -14.41 -7.98 -12.42
N LEU A 459 -13.64 -7.28 -13.26
CA LEU A 459 -13.07 -5.98 -12.94
C LEU A 459 -13.96 -4.87 -13.48
N TYR A 460 -14.65 -4.17 -12.59
CA TYR A 460 -15.49 -3.01 -12.90
C TYR A 460 -14.67 -1.73 -12.83
N PHE A 461 -14.65 -1.00 -13.94
CA PHE A 461 -14.17 0.37 -13.94
C PHE A 461 -15.36 1.33 -13.86
N GLY A 462 -15.32 2.23 -12.88
CA GLY A 462 -16.13 3.43 -12.88
C GLY A 462 -15.75 4.40 -14.01
N TYR A 463 -16.33 5.59 -13.97
CA TYR A 463 -16.14 6.64 -14.97
C TYR A 463 -14.68 7.09 -15.05
N TYR A 464 -14.18 7.31 -16.27
CA TYR A 464 -12.85 7.90 -16.48
C TYR A 464 -13.01 9.40 -16.73
N PRO A 465 -12.42 10.28 -15.90
CA PRO A 465 -12.43 11.72 -16.14
C PRO A 465 -11.91 12.09 -17.54
N GLN A 466 -10.99 11.30 -18.10
CA GLN A 466 -10.47 11.52 -19.45
C GLN A 466 -11.51 11.38 -20.56
N ASN A 467 -12.68 10.80 -20.28
CA ASN A 467 -13.81 10.81 -21.21
C ASN A 467 -14.22 12.23 -21.60
N MET A 468 -14.03 13.21 -20.70
CA MET A 468 -14.23 14.64 -20.97
C MET A 468 -13.21 15.23 -21.96
N MET A 469 -12.15 14.51 -22.31
CA MET A 469 -11.22 14.88 -23.39
C MET A 469 -11.59 14.22 -24.71
N PHE A 470 -11.93 12.93 -24.65
CA PHE A 470 -12.00 12.08 -25.83
C PHE A 470 -13.35 12.13 -26.53
N PHE A 471 -14.45 12.20 -25.77
CA PHE A 471 -15.78 12.07 -26.33
C PHE A 471 -16.39 13.44 -26.60
N PRO A 472 -16.66 13.80 -27.87
CA PRO A 472 -17.22 15.10 -28.23
C PRO A 472 -18.54 15.40 -27.53
N PHE A 473 -19.32 14.38 -27.20
CA PHE A 473 -20.64 14.48 -26.57
C PHE A 473 -20.60 14.59 -25.02
N ILE A 474 -19.41 14.48 -24.41
CA ILE A 474 -19.21 14.65 -22.95
C ILE A 474 -18.19 15.77 -22.65
N LYS A 475 -17.33 16.11 -23.61
CA LYS A 475 -16.34 17.18 -23.47
C LYS A 475 -17.01 18.54 -23.24
N PRO A 476 -16.46 19.42 -22.38
CA PRO A 476 -16.88 20.82 -22.33
C PRO A 476 -16.59 21.53 -23.66
N ILE A 477 -17.63 22.06 -24.32
CA ILE A 477 -17.53 22.72 -25.63
C ILE A 477 -17.66 24.22 -25.47
N GLN A 478 -16.84 24.99 -26.17
CA GLN A 478 -16.94 26.45 -26.14
C GLN A 478 -18.30 26.90 -26.70
N TYR A 479 -19.04 27.66 -25.90
CA TYR A 479 -20.23 28.35 -26.31
C TYR A 479 -19.86 29.56 -27.18
N VAL A 480 -20.21 29.48 -28.46
CA VAL A 480 -20.06 30.57 -29.42
C VAL A 480 -21.45 31.10 -29.76
N ARG A 481 -21.68 32.40 -29.52
CA ARG A 481 -22.95 33.06 -29.81
C ARG A 481 -23.13 33.17 -31.33
N LEU A 482 -24.00 32.35 -31.93
CA LEU A 482 -24.49 32.59 -33.29
C LEU A 482 -25.78 33.41 -33.22
N ILE A 483 -25.70 34.75 -33.24
CA ILE A 483 -26.86 35.59 -33.61
C ILE A 483 -26.38 36.71 -34.55
N PRO A 484 -27.05 36.95 -35.69
CA PRO A 484 -26.75 38.07 -36.59
C PRO A 484 -26.97 39.38 -35.85
N VAL A 485 -26.00 40.28 -35.88
CA VAL A 485 -26.13 41.61 -35.28
C VAL A 485 -27.22 42.38 -36.05
N ASN A 486 -28.31 42.79 -35.39
CA ASN A 486 -29.11 43.90 -35.92
C ASN A 486 -28.40 45.20 -35.51
N SER A 487 -27.88 45.93 -36.49
CA SER A 487 -26.95 47.04 -36.35
C SER A 487 -27.54 48.35 -35.78
N SER A 488 -28.63 48.31 -35.01
CA SER A 488 -29.42 49.53 -34.75
C SER A 488 -29.80 49.86 -33.30
N THR A 489 -29.58 49.03 -32.28
CA THR A 489 -30.13 49.33 -30.93
C THR A 489 -29.19 49.27 -29.72
N ASN A 490 -27.98 48.71 -29.79
CA ASN A 490 -26.92 48.84 -28.78
C ASN A 490 -27.33 48.79 -27.28
N ASP A 491 -28.28 47.93 -26.89
CA ASP A 491 -28.76 47.77 -25.50
C ASP A 491 -28.17 46.49 -24.82
N PRO A 492 -27.56 46.56 -23.62
CA PRO A 492 -27.11 45.38 -22.87
C PRO A 492 -28.26 44.76 -22.04
N LEU A 493 -28.55 43.48 -22.25
CA LEU A 493 -29.75 42.81 -21.70
C LEU A 493 -29.55 42.18 -20.30
N LYS A 494 -30.68 42.14 -19.58
CA LYS A 494 -30.99 41.76 -18.18
C LYS A 494 -30.82 40.25 -17.81
N PRO A 495 -30.93 39.85 -16.52
CA PRO A 495 -30.69 38.49 -16.01
C PRO A 495 -31.56 37.41 -16.69
N GLY A 496 -30.95 36.25 -16.96
CA GLY A 496 -31.54 35.17 -17.79
C GLY A 496 -30.88 35.00 -19.16
N GLN A 497 -29.70 35.61 -19.39
CA GLN A 497 -28.97 35.51 -20.66
C GLN A 497 -28.00 34.31 -20.69
N PRO A 498 -27.84 33.66 -21.86
CA PRO A 498 -26.89 32.56 -22.05
C PRO A 498 -25.42 33.00 -21.86
N PRO A 499 -24.49 32.07 -21.62
CA PRO A 499 -23.12 32.39 -21.24
C PRO A 499 -22.39 33.29 -22.26
N ASN A 500 -21.54 34.20 -21.77
CA ASN A 500 -20.69 35.04 -22.63
C ASN A 500 -19.82 34.18 -23.56
N SER A 501 -19.53 34.70 -24.77
CA SER A 501 -18.59 34.08 -25.72
C SER A 501 -17.26 33.80 -25.01
N GLY A 502 -16.80 32.55 -25.04
CA GLY A 502 -15.62 32.10 -24.29
C GLY A 502 -15.91 31.17 -23.10
N THR A 503 -17.17 30.99 -22.73
CA THR A 503 -17.58 29.99 -21.73
C THR A 503 -17.62 28.60 -22.37
N TYR A 504 -17.18 27.56 -21.66
CA TYR A 504 -17.27 26.18 -22.10
C TYR A 504 -18.41 25.49 -21.35
N VAL A 505 -19.24 24.75 -22.07
CA VAL A 505 -20.46 24.15 -21.56
C VAL A 505 -20.37 22.63 -21.68
N GLN A 506 -20.65 21.94 -20.59
CA GLN A 506 -20.90 20.50 -20.60
C GLN A 506 -22.40 20.28 -20.37
N ILE A 507 -23.08 19.74 -21.39
CA ILE A 507 -24.52 19.43 -21.33
C ILE A 507 -24.67 17.93 -21.14
N MET A 508 -25.37 17.51 -20.09
CA MET A 508 -25.57 16.08 -19.79
C MET A 508 -26.97 15.84 -19.21
N PRO A 509 -27.61 14.69 -19.53
CA PRO A 509 -28.93 14.35 -19.01
C PRO A 509 -28.85 13.80 -17.57
N SER A 510 -28.19 14.54 -16.68
CA SER A 510 -27.95 14.14 -15.30
C SER A 510 -27.87 15.36 -14.39
N ARG A 511 -28.26 15.20 -13.12
CA ARG A 511 -28.21 16.30 -12.14
C ARG A 511 -26.75 16.66 -11.83
N PRO A 512 -26.44 17.95 -11.63
CA PRO A 512 -25.08 18.40 -11.33
C PRO A 512 -24.48 17.76 -10.07
N ASP A 513 -25.31 17.43 -9.08
CA ASP A 513 -24.93 16.82 -7.80
C ASP A 513 -24.88 15.28 -7.82
N THR A 514 -25.08 14.65 -8.98
CA THR A 514 -25.01 13.20 -9.13
C THR A 514 -23.59 12.71 -8.88
N LYS A 515 -23.40 11.87 -7.86
CA LYS A 515 -22.10 11.28 -7.52
C LYS A 515 -21.69 10.23 -8.55
N VAL A 516 -20.50 10.40 -9.11
CA VAL A 516 -19.87 9.53 -10.09
C VAL A 516 -18.67 8.85 -9.44
N LEU A 517 -18.60 7.52 -9.55
CA LEU A 517 -17.45 6.74 -9.11
C LEU A 517 -16.36 6.85 -10.18
N ASN A 518 -15.23 7.45 -9.85
CA ASN A 518 -14.15 7.70 -10.80
C ASN A 518 -13.03 6.65 -10.69
N SER A 519 -12.55 6.18 -11.84
CA SER A 519 -11.49 5.17 -11.95
C SER A 519 -10.07 5.73 -11.96
N GLY A 520 -9.93 7.06 -11.92
CA GLY A 520 -8.63 7.74 -12.05
C GLY A 520 -8.12 7.75 -13.49
N ASP A 521 -6.80 7.68 -13.66
CA ASP A 521 -6.12 7.72 -14.95
C ASP A 521 -6.19 6.35 -15.67
N MET A 522 -6.96 6.28 -16.77
CA MET A 522 -7.06 5.09 -17.63
C MET A 522 -5.71 4.51 -18.12
N SER A 523 -4.63 5.29 -18.18
CA SER A 523 -3.30 4.82 -18.60
C SER A 523 -2.43 4.27 -17.45
N VAL A 524 -2.94 4.28 -16.22
CA VAL A 524 -2.19 3.90 -15.02
C VAL A 524 -3.01 2.98 -14.13
N ASN A 525 -4.22 3.40 -13.76
CA ASN A 525 -5.04 2.73 -12.76
C ASN A 525 -5.47 1.31 -13.14
N PRO A 526 -5.80 0.98 -14.41
CA PRO A 526 -6.05 -0.40 -14.79
C PRO A 526 -4.91 -1.34 -14.42
N GLY A 527 -3.66 -0.95 -14.67
CA GLY A 527 -2.50 -1.75 -14.31
C GLY A 527 -2.28 -1.89 -12.81
N ILE A 528 -2.54 -0.83 -12.04
CA ILE A 528 -2.49 -0.91 -10.56
C ILE A 528 -3.49 -1.95 -10.06
N TRP A 529 -4.74 -1.91 -10.53
CA TRP A 529 -5.79 -2.82 -10.09
C TRP A 529 -5.59 -4.25 -10.57
N VAL A 530 -5.15 -4.46 -11.81
CA VAL A 530 -4.77 -5.79 -12.31
C VAL A 530 -3.63 -6.37 -11.47
N ARG A 531 -2.60 -5.58 -11.15
CA ARG A 531 -1.51 -6.02 -10.26
C ARG A 531 -2.04 -6.41 -8.88
N GLN A 532 -2.98 -5.66 -8.31
CA GLN A 532 -3.58 -6.00 -7.02
C GLN A 532 -4.43 -7.27 -7.09
N ILE A 533 -5.17 -7.48 -8.18
CA ILE A 533 -5.98 -8.68 -8.40
C ILE A 533 -5.09 -9.91 -8.51
N LEU A 534 -4.03 -9.86 -9.33
CA LEU A 534 -3.03 -10.93 -9.42
C LEU A 534 -2.37 -11.19 -8.06
N ALA A 535 -1.98 -10.13 -7.36
CA ALA A 535 -1.40 -10.22 -6.02
C ALA A 535 -2.39 -10.66 -4.93
N LYS A 536 -3.70 -10.77 -5.21
CA LYS A 536 -4.71 -11.33 -4.30
C LYS A 536 -5.12 -12.76 -4.69
N GLY A 537 -4.81 -13.18 -5.92
CA GLY A 537 -5.03 -14.53 -6.44
C GLY A 537 -6.44 -15.04 -6.19
N ALA A 538 -6.55 -16.29 -5.69
CA ALA A 538 -7.82 -16.98 -5.51
C ALA A 538 -8.86 -16.23 -4.66
N SER A 539 -8.44 -15.29 -3.80
CA SER A 539 -9.38 -14.50 -2.99
C SER A 539 -10.29 -13.57 -3.81
N THR A 540 -9.97 -13.29 -5.08
CA THR A 540 -10.79 -12.47 -5.98
C THR A 540 -11.61 -13.29 -6.98
N PHE A 541 -11.48 -14.62 -6.96
CA PHE A 541 -12.17 -15.48 -7.90
C PHE A 541 -13.69 -15.47 -7.65
N GLY A 542 -14.46 -15.43 -8.73
CA GLY A 542 -15.92 -15.31 -8.73
C GLY A 542 -16.44 -13.95 -8.25
N LYS A 543 -15.58 -12.97 -7.94
CA LYS A 543 -15.98 -11.68 -7.36
C LYS A 543 -15.89 -10.53 -8.35
N TYR A 544 -16.71 -9.53 -8.09
CA TYR A 544 -16.62 -8.21 -8.69
C TYR A 544 -15.63 -7.34 -7.91
N SER A 545 -14.62 -6.82 -8.60
CA SER A 545 -13.68 -5.84 -8.07
C SER A 545 -14.01 -4.49 -8.68
N ASN A 546 -14.52 -3.55 -7.87
CA ASN A 546 -14.96 -2.24 -8.35
C ASN A 546 -13.86 -1.17 -8.14
N VAL A 547 -13.45 -0.53 -9.22
CA VAL A 547 -12.48 0.55 -9.24
C VAL A 547 -13.21 1.89 -9.11
N ALA A 548 -13.21 2.42 -7.88
CA ALA A 548 -13.82 3.69 -7.52
C ALA A 548 -12.90 4.44 -6.55
N LEU A 549 -11.92 5.15 -7.10
CA LEU A 549 -10.89 5.86 -6.32
C LEU A 549 -11.46 7.15 -5.71
N GLU A 550 -12.31 7.83 -6.46
CA GLU A 550 -12.90 9.11 -6.07
C GLU A 550 -14.40 9.10 -6.31
N LYS A 551 -15.11 9.93 -5.55
CA LYS A 551 -16.55 10.17 -5.71
C LYS A 551 -16.73 11.65 -5.99
N LEU A 552 -16.81 12.00 -7.27
CA LEU A 552 -16.99 13.38 -7.71
C LEU A 552 -18.38 13.53 -8.32
N THR A 553 -18.98 14.69 -8.14
CA THR A 553 -20.18 15.10 -8.86
C THR A 553 -19.80 15.63 -10.25
N PHE A 554 -20.75 15.66 -11.19
CA PHE A 554 -20.51 16.28 -12.49
C PHE A 554 -20.16 17.78 -12.36
N GLN A 555 -20.75 18.47 -11.37
CA GLN A 555 -20.39 19.85 -11.06
C GLN A 555 -18.93 19.97 -10.61
N GLU A 556 -18.49 19.14 -9.66
CA GLU A 556 -17.09 19.14 -9.21
C GLU A 556 -16.11 18.84 -10.36
N MET A 557 -16.47 17.93 -11.27
CA MET A 557 -15.65 17.63 -12.44
C MET A 557 -15.50 18.84 -13.39
N ILE A 558 -16.56 19.62 -13.63
CA ILE A 558 -16.46 20.83 -14.46
C ILE A 558 -15.71 21.95 -13.74
N ASP A 559 -15.83 22.03 -12.41
CA ASP A 559 -15.14 23.04 -11.60
C ASP A 559 -13.63 22.77 -11.60
N ILE A 560 -13.21 21.52 -11.39
CA ILE A 560 -11.81 21.09 -11.51
C ILE A 560 -11.30 21.36 -12.93
N TRP A 561 -12.07 20.99 -13.95
CA TRP A 561 -11.70 21.26 -15.35
C TRP A 561 -11.47 22.76 -15.58
N SER A 562 -12.32 23.61 -15.02
CA SER A 562 -12.21 25.07 -15.13
C SER A 562 -10.97 25.60 -14.41
N GLU A 563 -10.73 25.12 -13.19
CA GLU A 563 -9.57 25.51 -12.39
C GLU A 563 -8.27 25.19 -13.12
N VAL A 564 -8.16 24.00 -13.71
CA VAL A 564 -6.89 23.61 -14.31
C VAL A 564 -6.69 24.17 -15.72
N THR A 565 -7.75 24.30 -16.51
CA THR A 565 -7.63 24.90 -17.85
C THR A 565 -7.57 26.42 -17.83
N GLY A 566 -7.98 27.06 -16.74
CA GLY A 566 -8.22 28.50 -16.65
C GLY A 566 -9.41 28.98 -17.50
N LYS A 567 -10.17 28.05 -18.09
CA LYS A 567 -11.36 28.34 -18.90
C LYS A 567 -12.60 28.30 -18.02
N LYS A 568 -13.57 29.18 -18.29
CA LYS A 568 -14.83 29.17 -17.54
C LYS A 568 -15.70 28.01 -18.01
N GLY A 569 -15.73 26.91 -17.28
CA GLY A 569 -16.64 25.78 -17.49
C GLY A 569 -17.98 25.98 -16.80
N VAL A 570 -19.05 25.49 -17.41
CA VAL A 570 -20.41 25.48 -16.86
C VAL A 570 -21.05 24.14 -17.16
N TYR A 571 -21.55 23.47 -16.13
CA TYR A 571 -22.36 22.27 -16.30
C TYR A 571 -23.82 22.66 -16.47
N ILE A 572 -24.49 22.10 -17.48
CA ILE A 572 -25.91 22.33 -17.76
C ILE A 572 -26.62 20.98 -17.73
N PRO A 573 -27.45 20.71 -16.70
CA PRO A 573 -28.31 19.54 -16.73
C PRO A 573 -29.40 19.70 -17.79
N CYS A 574 -29.69 18.63 -18.51
CA CYS A 574 -30.82 18.56 -19.43
C CYS A 574 -31.66 17.28 -19.19
N THR A 575 -32.78 17.14 -19.89
CA THR A 575 -33.52 15.86 -19.93
C THR A 575 -32.94 14.94 -21.00
N ILE A 576 -33.26 13.64 -20.92
CA ILE A 576 -32.88 12.67 -21.96
C ILE A 576 -33.43 13.09 -23.33
N ASP A 577 -34.69 13.56 -23.38
CA ASP A 577 -35.31 14.04 -24.62
C ASP A 577 -34.58 15.25 -25.20
N GLN A 578 -34.18 16.21 -24.36
CA GLN A 578 -33.38 17.37 -24.78
C GLN A 578 -32.02 16.93 -25.34
N TYR A 579 -31.33 16.03 -24.62
CA TYR A 579 -30.03 15.48 -25.05
C TYR A 579 -30.14 14.69 -26.37
N ALA A 580 -31.25 13.97 -26.58
CA ALA A 580 -31.52 13.21 -27.80
C ALA A 580 -31.88 14.11 -28.99
N THR A 581 -32.67 15.16 -28.77
CA THR A 581 -33.12 16.10 -29.82
C THR A 581 -31.98 17.02 -30.29
N GLU A 582 -30.99 17.31 -29.42
CA GLU A 582 -29.79 18.07 -29.78
C GLU A 582 -28.88 17.35 -30.78
N LYS A 583 -28.95 16.02 -30.89
CA LYS A 583 -28.28 15.24 -31.96
C LYS A 583 -28.89 15.46 -33.35
N GLU A 584 -30.11 15.99 -33.45
CA GLU A 584 -30.83 16.26 -34.70
C GLU A 584 -30.85 17.76 -35.08
N GLY A 585 -29.95 18.57 -34.51
CA GLY A 585 -29.60 19.88 -35.07
C GLY A 585 -30.53 21.05 -34.74
N HIS A 586 -31.08 21.13 -33.52
CA HIS A 586 -32.02 22.22 -33.14
C HIS A 586 -31.64 23.10 -31.94
N LEU A 587 -30.38 23.07 -31.51
CA LEU A 587 -29.72 24.25 -30.91
C LEU A 587 -28.59 24.64 -31.85
N GLY A 588 -28.42 25.93 -32.13
CA GLY A 588 -27.42 26.45 -33.08
C GLY A 588 -25.97 26.16 -32.68
N VAL A 589 -25.55 24.90 -32.81
CA VAL A 589 -24.18 24.41 -32.64
C VAL A 589 -23.85 23.65 -33.92
N LYS A 590 -23.39 24.38 -34.94
CA LYS A 590 -22.73 23.78 -36.10
C LYS A 590 -21.31 23.38 -35.69
N GLU A 591 -20.85 22.24 -36.21
CA GLU A 591 -19.47 21.73 -36.11
C GLU A 591 -18.44 22.86 -35.97
N LEU A 592 -17.66 22.82 -34.89
CA LEU A 592 -16.48 23.66 -34.74
C LEU A 592 -15.24 22.80 -34.97
N ASP A 593 -14.54 23.08 -36.07
CA ASP A 593 -13.16 22.65 -36.33
C ASP A 593 -12.29 22.97 -35.11
N LEU A 594 -11.66 21.94 -34.53
CA LEU A 594 -10.81 22.08 -33.34
C LEU A 594 -9.38 22.48 -33.72
N ASP A 595 -8.85 23.52 -33.05
CA ASP A 595 -7.44 23.92 -33.11
C ASP A 595 -6.56 22.98 -32.25
N VAL A 596 -5.49 22.48 -32.86
CA VAL A 596 -4.49 21.54 -32.29
C VAL A 596 -3.83 22.08 -31.01
N ASN A 597 -3.83 23.40 -30.79
CA ASN A 597 -3.23 24.01 -29.61
C ASN A 597 -4.02 23.78 -28.30
N GLU A 598 -5.30 23.38 -28.34
CA GLU A 598 -6.09 23.07 -27.13
C GLU A 598 -5.69 21.75 -26.45
N VAL A 599 -4.99 20.85 -27.16
CA VAL A 599 -4.53 19.55 -26.66
C VAL A 599 -3.43 19.72 -25.60
N VAL A 600 -2.65 20.81 -25.66
CA VAL A 600 -1.51 21.08 -24.76
C VAL A 600 -1.99 21.52 -23.36
N GLY A 601 -3.07 22.32 -23.28
CA GLY A 601 -3.62 22.80 -21.99
C GLY A 601 -4.25 21.68 -21.15
N PHE A 602 -4.79 20.64 -21.80
CA PHE A 602 -5.40 19.49 -21.11
C PHE A 602 -4.36 18.57 -20.45
N ARG A 603 -3.11 18.57 -20.92
CA ARG A 603 -2.00 17.81 -20.30
C ARG A 603 -1.69 18.32 -18.88
N GLY A 604 -1.86 19.61 -18.63
CA GLY A 604 -1.74 20.20 -17.28
C GLY A 604 -2.87 19.81 -16.33
N VAL A 605 -4.09 19.59 -16.86
CA VAL A 605 -5.25 19.02 -16.10
C VAL A 605 -4.90 17.64 -15.56
N MET A 606 -4.24 16.83 -16.39
CA MET A 606 -3.80 15.50 -16.00
C MET A 606 -2.68 15.52 -14.95
N GLU A 607 -1.77 16.49 -14.95
CA GLU A 607 -0.70 16.59 -13.93
C GLU A 607 -1.22 17.09 -12.58
N LYS A 608 -2.21 17.99 -12.56
CA LYS A 608 -2.81 18.48 -11.32
C LYS A 608 -3.72 17.43 -10.66
N LEU A 609 -4.48 16.67 -11.45
CA LEU A 609 -5.23 15.50 -10.98
C LEU A 609 -4.31 14.41 -10.43
N LYS A 610 -3.09 14.25 -10.98
CA LYS A 610 -2.04 13.38 -10.41
C LYS A 610 -1.45 13.89 -9.09
N GLY A 611 -1.49 15.20 -8.83
CA GLY A 611 -0.95 15.80 -7.60
C GLY A 611 -1.91 15.79 -6.41
N LEU A 612 -3.17 15.43 -6.65
CA LEU A 612 -4.21 15.30 -5.61
C LEU A 612 -4.37 13.84 -5.10
N SER A 613 -3.60 12.88 -5.66
CA SER A 613 -3.62 11.44 -5.32
C SER A 613 -2.79 11.08 -4.08
#